data_AF-A0A382HK77-F1
#
_entry.id   AF-A0A382HK77-F1
#
_cell.length_a   1.000
_cell.length_b   1.000
_cell.length_c   1.000
_cell.angle_alpha   90.00
_cell.angle_beta   90.00
_cell.angle_gamma   90.00
#
_symmetry.space_group_name_H-M   'P 1'
#
loop_
_entity.id
_entity.type
_entity.pdbx_description
1 polymer ?
#
loop_
_entity_poly.entity_id
_entity_poly.type
_entity_poly.pdbx_seq_one_letter_code
_entity_poly.pdbx_strand_id
1 'polypeptide(L)'
;RRREKLMPFFWGTIAKEGQLYGNYRIGSTVQLTNKEWFSYPGYSEILVGYADHSINSNEKVWNKNVTVLEFLNSQKQFRNKVAAFCSWDVFPYIINSQRSGIPVSAGEDGALGRRLTDREDLLNELISEMPKPFNTVRWDAFTFHLAMEYIQKETPRVIYISFDATDDYAHQGKYDRYLTAANVQDGFMEKLWEWLQSRPFYRNKTTLMVTTDHGRGEGDKWTSHGSSVDGADRVWLAVMGPDTPNGGEMRAHPAVFSNQFAASISAFLGIEYNSIHPVGEAIKSVLKKKK
;
A
#
# COMPACT_ATOMS: atom_id res chain seq x y z
N ARG A 1 -18.07 2.77 -17.52
CA ARG A 1 -17.90 4.18 -17.98
C ARG A 1 -17.45 5.16 -16.88
N ARG A 2 -18.19 5.45 -15.79
CA ARG A 2 -17.73 6.45 -14.77
C ARG A 2 -16.46 6.01 -14.03
N ARG A 3 -16.44 4.77 -13.52
CA ARG A 3 -15.28 4.23 -12.78
C ARG A 3 -14.02 4.12 -13.65
N GLU A 4 -14.17 3.65 -14.89
CA GLU A 4 -13.09 3.62 -15.89
C GLU A 4 -12.57 5.02 -16.27
N LYS A 5 -13.41 6.06 -16.21
CA LYS A 5 -12.92 7.44 -16.40
C LYS A 5 -12.11 7.94 -15.20
N LEU A 6 -12.47 7.50 -13.98
CA LEU A 6 -11.81 7.90 -12.75
C LEU A 6 -10.47 7.16 -12.54
N MET A 7 -10.46 5.84 -12.74
CA MET A 7 -9.29 4.99 -12.57
C MET A 7 -9.14 4.07 -13.79
N PRO A 8 -8.71 4.62 -14.95
CA PRO A 8 -8.60 3.85 -16.19
C PRO A 8 -7.71 2.62 -16.09
N PHE A 9 -6.58 2.67 -15.38
CA PHE A 9 -5.68 1.51 -15.24
C PHE A 9 -6.30 0.44 -14.33
N PHE A 10 -6.87 0.84 -13.20
CA PHE A 10 -7.54 -0.08 -12.28
C PHE A 10 -8.66 -0.86 -12.96
N TRP A 11 -9.58 -0.17 -13.65
CA TRP A 11 -10.73 -0.82 -14.28
C TRP A 11 -10.44 -1.37 -15.68
N GLY A 12 -9.46 -0.80 -16.39
CA GLY A 12 -9.09 -1.18 -17.74
C GLY A 12 -8.11 -2.35 -17.81
N THR A 13 -7.24 -2.48 -16.81
CA THR A 13 -6.14 -3.46 -16.76
C THR A 13 -6.26 -4.37 -15.53
N ILE A 14 -6.19 -3.83 -14.31
CA ILE A 14 -6.19 -4.66 -13.08
C ILE A 14 -7.47 -5.51 -13.00
N ALA A 15 -8.64 -4.94 -13.29
CA ALA A 15 -9.91 -5.65 -13.30
C ALA A 15 -10.01 -6.78 -14.35
N LYS A 16 -9.16 -6.79 -15.37
CA LYS A 16 -9.17 -7.83 -16.43
C LYS A 16 -8.08 -8.87 -16.23
N GLU A 17 -6.94 -8.44 -15.71
CA GLU A 17 -5.72 -9.25 -15.58
C GLU A 17 -5.48 -9.75 -14.15
N GLY A 18 -6.25 -9.25 -13.19
CA GLY A 18 -6.11 -9.57 -11.77
C GLY A 18 -7.43 -9.95 -11.11
N GLN A 19 -7.51 -9.65 -9.82
CA GLN A 19 -8.67 -9.88 -8.97
C GLN A 19 -8.92 -8.64 -8.09
N LEU A 20 -10.20 -8.29 -7.95
CA LEU A 20 -10.69 -7.17 -7.17
C LEU A 20 -11.65 -7.67 -6.09
N TYR A 21 -11.44 -7.23 -4.86
CA TYR A 21 -12.25 -7.56 -3.69
C TYR A 21 -12.73 -6.29 -2.99
N GLY A 22 -13.85 -6.37 -2.29
CA GLY A 22 -14.38 -5.24 -1.48
C GLY A 22 -15.52 -4.49 -2.14
N ASN A 23 -16.11 -5.03 -3.23
CA ASN A 23 -17.37 -4.52 -3.77
C ASN A 23 -18.56 -5.14 -3.01
N TYR A 24 -18.95 -4.48 -1.91
CA TYR A 24 -20.06 -4.92 -1.05
C TYR A 24 -21.40 -5.04 -1.79
N ARG A 25 -21.62 -4.28 -2.87
CA ARG A 25 -22.86 -4.34 -3.66
C ARG A 25 -23.05 -5.68 -4.38
N ILE A 26 -21.98 -6.45 -4.52
CA ILE A 26 -21.99 -7.78 -5.15
C ILE A 26 -21.64 -8.90 -4.17
N GLY A 27 -21.62 -8.59 -2.86
CA GLY A 27 -21.27 -9.54 -1.81
C GLY A 27 -19.77 -9.85 -1.70
N SER A 28 -18.89 -9.03 -2.29
CA SER A 28 -17.44 -9.13 -2.11
C SER A 28 -17.00 -8.25 -0.96
N THR A 29 -16.54 -8.86 0.14
CA THR A 29 -16.20 -8.14 1.37
C THR A 29 -14.70 -8.18 1.65
N VAL A 30 -14.17 -7.03 2.09
CA VAL A 30 -12.84 -6.90 2.68
C VAL A 30 -12.97 -5.99 3.91
N GLN A 31 -12.55 -6.47 5.08
CA GLN A 31 -12.76 -5.77 6.35
C GLN A 31 -11.49 -5.68 7.19
N LEU A 32 -11.41 -4.62 7.99
CA LEU A 32 -10.47 -4.54 9.09
C LEU A 32 -10.87 -5.47 10.24
N THR A 33 -9.87 -5.96 10.97
CA THR A 33 -10.08 -6.69 12.24
C THR A 33 -9.79 -5.82 13.46
N ASN A 34 -8.99 -4.78 13.32
CA ASN A 34 -8.86 -3.73 14.32
C ASN A 34 -10.18 -2.95 14.46
N LYS A 35 -10.38 -2.30 15.61
CA LYS A 35 -11.60 -1.53 15.90
C LYS A 35 -11.42 -0.03 15.77
N GLU A 36 -10.20 0.39 15.47
CA GLU A 36 -9.78 1.78 15.48
C GLU A 36 -10.21 2.46 14.18
N TRP A 37 -10.04 1.78 13.04
CA TRP A 37 -10.50 2.21 11.70
C TRP A 37 -9.92 3.55 11.25
N PHE A 38 -8.64 3.77 11.55
CA PHE A 38 -7.81 4.87 11.07
C PHE A 38 -6.36 4.39 10.85
N SER A 39 -5.48 5.31 10.46
CA SER A 39 -4.26 5.03 9.72
C SER A 39 -3.26 4.06 10.37
N TYR A 40 -2.56 4.43 11.45
CA TYR A 40 -1.51 3.58 12.01
C TYR A 40 -2.03 2.17 12.40
N PRO A 41 -3.15 2.01 13.13
CA PRO A 41 -3.69 0.67 13.40
C PRO A 41 -4.00 -0.13 12.13
N GLY A 42 -4.57 0.52 11.09
CA GLY A 42 -4.85 -0.09 9.79
C GLY A 42 -3.59 -0.55 9.04
N TYR A 43 -2.59 0.33 8.91
CA TYR A 43 -1.31 0.00 8.29
C TYR A 43 -0.56 -1.10 9.06
N SER A 44 -0.59 -1.04 10.40
CA SER A 44 0.02 -2.08 11.23
C SER A 44 -0.66 -3.42 11.00
N GLU A 45 -1.99 -3.48 10.97
CA GLU A 45 -2.73 -4.72 10.69
C GLU A 45 -2.35 -5.33 9.32
N ILE A 46 -2.27 -4.49 8.28
CA ILE A 46 -1.86 -4.93 6.94
C ILE A 46 -0.45 -5.53 6.96
N LEU A 47 0.49 -4.83 7.60
CA LEU A 47 1.91 -5.16 7.55
C LEU A 47 2.29 -6.27 8.52
N VAL A 48 1.61 -6.39 9.66
CA VAL A 48 1.93 -7.35 10.71
C VAL A 48 1.03 -8.59 10.62
N GLY A 49 -0.17 -8.46 10.07
CA GLY A 49 -1.10 -9.57 9.86
C GLY A 49 -2.01 -9.87 11.05
N TYR A 50 -2.14 -8.97 12.02
CA TYR A 50 -3.14 -9.03 13.10
C TYR A 50 -3.42 -7.63 13.67
N ALA A 51 -4.56 -7.48 14.35
CA ALA A 51 -4.91 -6.26 15.06
C ALA A 51 -4.23 -6.20 16.43
N ASP A 52 -3.30 -5.26 16.61
CA ASP A 52 -2.69 -4.96 17.91
C ASP A 52 -3.42 -3.78 18.58
N HIS A 53 -4.20 -4.07 19.61
CA HIS A 53 -4.97 -3.05 20.36
C HIS A 53 -4.10 -2.02 21.10
N SER A 54 -2.80 -2.26 21.26
CA SER A 54 -1.89 -1.27 21.83
C SER A 54 -1.49 -0.18 20.82
N ILE A 55 -1.72 -0.41 19.53
CA ILE A 55 -1.56 0.58 18.46
C ILE A 55 -2.95 1.21 18.26
N ASN A 56 -3.20 2.29 18.97
CA ASN A 56 -4.49 2.97 19.03
C ASN A 56 -4.39 4.49 18.85
N SER A 57 -3.30 4.95 18.21
CA SER A 57 -3.08 6.36 17.87
C SER A 57 -2.23 6.48 16.61
N ASN A 58 -2.24 7.66 16.00
CA ASN A 58 -1.34 8.03 14.89
C ASN A 58 -0.04 8.67 15.41
N GLU A 59 0.29 8.48 16.69
CA GLU A 59 1.52 9.01 17.27
C GLU A 59 2.74 8.30 16.70
N LYS A 60 3.86 9.02 16.68
CA LYS A 60 5.18 8.55 16.24
C LYS A 60 5.81 7.62 17.29
N VAL A 61 5.16 6.49 17.55
CA VAL A 61 5.61 5.42 18.46
C VAL A 61 6.09 4.25 17.62
N TRP A 62 7.30 3.76 17.88
CA TRP A 62 7.87 2.63 17.14
C TRP A 62 7.01 1.36 17.27
N ASN A 63 6.63 0.77 16.14
CA ASN A 63 5.88 -0.47 16.11
C ASN A 63 6.71 -1.59 16.74
N LYS A 64 6.21 -2.17 17.84
CA LYS A 64 6.91 -3.25 18.53
C LYS A 64 6.84 -4.55 17.73
N ASN A 65 5.85 -4.70 16.85
CA ASN A 65 5.63 -5.91 16.07
C ASN A 65 6.53 -5.94 14.83
N VAL A 66 6.94 -7.14 14.42
CA VAL A 66 7.74 -7.36 13.21
C VAL A 66 6.81 -7.36 12.00
N THR A 67 6.98 -6.37 11.13
CA THR A 67 6.21 -6.30 9.88
C THR A 67 6.67 -7.37 8.89
N VAL A 68 5.83 -7.71 7.92
CA VAL A 68 6.17 -8.56 6.78
C VAL A 68 7.36 -8.00 6.01
N LEU A 69 7.49 -6.68 5.91
CA LEU A 69 8.64 -6.03 5.26
C LEU A 69 9.93 -6.32 6.02
N GLU A 70 9.92 -6.17 7.34
CA GLU A 70 11.06 -6.49 8.21
C GLU A 70 11.40 -7.98 8.17
N PHE A 71 10.38 -8.84 8.26
CA PHE A 71 10.55 -10.28 8.14
C PHE A 71 11.22 -10.65 6.82
N LEU A 72 10.76 -10.09 5.70
CA LEU A 72 11.38 -10.30 4.38
C LEU A 72 12.81 -9.75 4.36
N ASN A 73 13.08 -8.56 4.89
CA ASN A 73 14.43 -8.01 4.94
C ASN A 73 15.41 -8.85 5.78
N SER A 74 14.90 -9.65 6.72
CA SER A 74 15.72 -10.61 7.49
C SER A 74 16.10 -11.87 6.69
N GLN A 75 15.32 -12.23 5.66
CA GLN A 75 15.56 -13.41 4.82
C GLN A 75 16.78 -13.21 3.90
N LYS A 76 17.62 -14.24 3.80
CA LYS A 76 18.88 -14.19 3.02
C LYS A 76 18.68 -13.70 1.58
N GLN A 77 17.60 -14.13 0.90
CA GLN A 77 17.33 -13.77 -0.49
C GLN A 77 16.69 -12.37 -0.71
N PHE A 78 16.32 -11.68 0.37
CA PHE A 78 15.61 -10.38 0.33
C PHE A 78 16.32 -9.29 1.14
N ARG A 79 17.35 -9.63 1.92
CA ARG A 79 18.17 -8.69 2.67
C ARG A 79 18.69 -7.57 1.77
N ASN A 80 18.46 -6.32 2.19
CA ASN A 80 18.81 -5.10 1.45
C ASN A 80 18.13 -5.01 0.07
N LYS A 81 17.00 -5.71 -0.12
CA LYS A 81 16.17 -5.68 -1.33
C LYS A 81 14.72 -5.30 -1.02
N VAL A 82 14.48 -4.73 0.16
CA VAL A 82 13.20 -4.19 0.62
C VAL A 82 13.39 -2.68 0.85
N ALA A 83 12.46 -1.86 0.38
CA ALA A 83 12.45 -0.42 0.60
C ALA A 83 11.01 0.11 0.69
N ALA A 84 10.84 1.27 1.32
CA ALA A 84 9.54 1.94 1.41
C ALA A 84 9.62 3.43 1.05
N PHE A 85 8.62 3.89 0.31
CA PHE A 85 8.43 5.29 -0.07
C PHE A 85 7.01 5.70 0.28
N CYS A 86 6.89 6.61 1.23
CA CYS A 86 5.60 6.98 1.79
C CYS A 86 5.42 8.49 1.80
N SER A 87 4.20 8.95 1.59
CA SER A 87 3.89 10.39 1.66
C SER A 87 3.82 10.88 3.11
N TRP A 88 3.32 10.07 4.05
CA TRP A 88 3.12 10.43 5.45
C TRP A 88 4.33 10.11 6.35
N ASP A 89 4.70 11.04 7.24
CA ASP A 89 5.93 10.99 8.04
C ASP A 89 5.94 9.99 9.23
N VAL A 90 4.83 9.26 9.44
CA VAL A 90 4.73 8.25 10.52
C VAL A 90 5.21 6.87 10.07
N PHE A 91 5.31 6.62 8.76
CA PHE A 91 5.75 5.32 8.22
C PHE A 91 7.09 4.77 8.75
N PRO A 92 8.12 5.58 9.05
CA PRO A 92 9.33 5.09 9.70
C PRO A 92 9.01 4.36 11.01
N TYR A 93 8.04 4.85 11.78
CA TYR A 93 7.60 4.25 13.05
C TYR A 93 6.76 2.99 12.83
N ILE A 94 5.86 3.01 11.85
CA ILE A 94 5.01 1.85 11.49
C ILE A 94 5.85 0.66 11.03
N ILE A 95 6.81 0.90 10.14
CA ILE A 95 7.73 -0.11 9.58
C ILE A 95 8.85 -0.45 10.58
N ASN A 96 9.07 0.42 11.56
CA ASN A 96 10.19 0.40 12.48
C ASN A 96 11.54 0.40 11.73
N SER A 97 11.83 1.48 11.02
CA SER A 97 13.04 1.62 10.20
C SER A 97 14.34 1.47 11.01
N GLN A 98 14.35 1.85 12.30
CA GLN A 98 15.51 1.70 13.18
C GLN A 98 15.88 0.23 13.42
N ARG A 99 14.89 -0.61 13.76
CA ARG A 99 15.11 -2.04 14.02
C ARG A 99 15.24 -2.84 12.73
N SER A 100 14.39 -2.57 11.75
CA SER A 100 14.29 -3.36 10.52
C SER A 100 15.45 -3.16 9.56
N GLY A 101 16.16 -2.03 9.67
CA GLY A 101 17.22 -1.65 8.72
C GLY A 101 16.71 -1.39 7.31
N ILE A 102 15.39 -1.24 7.13
CA ILE A 102 14.77 -0.95 5.84
C ILE A 102 14.97 0.54 5.52
N PRO A 103 15.47 0.88 4.33
CA PRO A 103 15.45 2.26 3.87
C PRO A 103 14.00 2.72 3.65
N VAL A 104 13.59 3.74 4.40
CA VAL A 104 12.26 4.36 4.32
C VAL A 104 12.44 5.85 4.01
N SER A 105 11.84 6.34 2.93
CA SER A 105 11.67 7.78 2.67
C SER A 105 10.22 8.15 2.97
N ALA A 106 10.00 9.02 3.94
CA ALA A 106 8.66 9.43 4.38
C ALA A 106 8.55 10.94 4.63
N GLY A 107 7.38 11.53 4.38
CA GLY A 107 7.14 12.95 4.66
C GLY A 107 8.17 13.85 3.97
N GLU A 108 8.96 14.58 4.77
CA GLU A 108 9.98 15.52 4.31
C GLU A 108 11.30 14.87 3.87
N ASP A 109 11.47 13.55 4.07
CA ASP A 109 12.71 12.86 3.68
C ASP A 109 12.98 12.97 2.18
N GLY A 110 14.24 12.96 1.76
CA GLY A 110 14.60 12.95 0.34
C GLY A 110 14.71 11.55 -0.27
N ALA A 111 15.49 11.48 -1.34
CA ALA A 111 16.00 10.25 -1.94
C ALA A 111 16.89 9.46 -0.98
N LEU A 112 16.92 8.14 -1.18
CA LEU A 112 17.65 7.19 -0.33
C LEU A 112 18.97 6.76 -0.97
N GLY A 113 19.98 6.52 -0.13
CA GLY A 113 21.30 6.03 -0.53
C GLY A 113 22.40 7.08 -0.44
N ARG A 114 23.66 6.65 -0.60
CA ARG A 114 24.84 7.53 -0.46
C ARG A 114 25.22 8.25 -1.76
N ARG A 115 24.79 7.72 -2.90
CA ARG A 115 25.06 8.27 -4.22
C ARG A 115 23.71 8.54 -4.86
N LEU A 116 23.40 9.83 -4.98
CA LEU A 116 22.19 10.30 -5.61
C LEU A 116 22.47 10.54 -7.10
N THR A 117 21.44 10.34 -7.91
CA THR A 117 21.43 10.80 -9.31
C THR A 117 21.08 12.28 -9.36
N ASP A 118 21.43 12.96 -10.45
CA ASP A 118 21.05 14.37 -10.67
C ASP A 118 19.53 14.60 -10.53
N ARG A 119 18.72 13.60 -10.90
CA ARG A 119 17.26 13.66 -10.75
C ARG A 119 16.83 13.52 -9.30
N GLU A 120 17.48 12.68 -8.52
CA GLU A 120 17.23 12.56 -7.08
C GLU A 120 17.64 13.84 -6.34
N ASP A 121 18.76 14.47 -6.73
CA ASP A 121 19.17 15.76 -6.18
C ASP A 121 18.15 16.87 -6.51
N LEU A 122 17.68 16.94 -7.76
CA LEU A 122 16.62 17.87 -8.15
C LEU A 122 15.31 17.60 -7.38
N LEU A 123 14.93 16.33 -7.18
CA LEU A 123 13.74 15.99 -6.40
C LEU A 123 13.88 16.44 -4.95
N ASN A 124 15.06 16.31 -4.34
CA ASN A 124 15.32 16.79 -2.99
C ASN A 124 15.20 18.31 -2.88
N GLU A 125 15.76 19.05 -3.84
CA GLU A 125 15.64 20.50 -3.93
C GLU A 125 14.16 20.91 -3.99
N LEU A 126 13.40 20.32 -4.93
CA LEU A 126 11.97 20.62 -5.10
C LEU A 126 11.12 20.25 -3.87
N ILE A 127 11.43 19.14 -3.18
CA ILE A 127 10.74 18.78 -1.93
C ILE A 127 10.96 19.86 -0.86
N SER A 128 12.18 20.41 -0.78
CA SER A 128 12.52 21.46 0.20
C SER A 128 11.89 22.83 -0.13
N GLU A 129 11.66 23.11 -1.41
CA GLU A 129 11.09 24.38 -1.89
C GLU A 129 9.56 24.40 -1.91
N MET A 130 8.94 23.24 -2.16
CA MET A 130 7.50 23.16 -2.34
C MET A 130 6.75 23.34 -1.02
N PRO A 131 5.62 24.07 -1.02
CA PRO A 131 4.78 24.16 0.16
C PRO A 131 4.26 22.77 0.53
N LYS A 132 4.27 22.48 1.83
CA LYS A 132 3.72 21.24 2.38
C LYS A 132 2.22 21.19 2.07
N PRO A 133 1.71 20.12 1.42
CA PRO A 133 0.29 20.02 1.10
C PRO A 133 -0.57 19.94 2.37
N PHE A 134 -0.06 19.22 3.38
CA PHE A 134 -0.67 18.97 4.68
C PHE A 134 0.46 18.82 5.73
N ASN A 135 0.16 18.92 7.03
CA ASN A 135 1.17 19.16 8.08
C ASN A 135 2.33 18.14 8.13
N THR A 136 2.07 16.88 7.83
CA THR A 136 3.02 15.75 8.01
C THR A 136 3.18 14.91 6.75
N VAL A 137 2.77 15.46 5.60
CA VAL A 137 2.59 14.72 4.35
C VAL A 137 3.30 15.45 3.21
N ARG A 138 4.01 14.69 2.38
CA ARG A 138 4.58 15.15 1.12
C ARG A 138 3.59 14.95 -0.03
N TRP A 139 3.71 15.75 -1.10
CA TRP A 139 3.00 15.48 -2.35
C TRP A 139 3.30 14.08 -2.91
N ASP A 140 2.25 13.30 -3.18
CA ASP A 140 2.36 11.92 -3.70
C ASP A 140 3.23 11.79 -4.97
N ALA A 141 3.30 12.84 -5.79
CA ALA A 141 4.16 12.88 -6.97
C ALA A 141 5.64 12.71 -6.61
N PHE A 142 6.11 13.34 -5.54
CA PHE A 142 7.49 13.16 -5.07
C PHE A 142 7.70 11.75 -4.53
N THR A 143 6.76 11.20 -3.76
CA THR A 143 6.80 9.81 -3.28
C THR A 143 6.93 8.83 -4.44
N PHE A 144 6.12 8.99 -5.49
CA PHE A 144 6.17 8.16 -6.69
C PHE A 144 7.51 8.29 -7.44
N HIS A 145 7.98 9.51 -7.69
CA HIS A 145 9.20 9.72 -8.46
C HIS A 145 10.46 9.27 -7.70
N LEU A 146 10.53 9.49 -6.38
CA LEU A 146 11.60 8.94 -5.55
C LEU A 146 11.62 7.40 -5.58
N ALA A 147 10.44 6.76 -5.48
CA ALA A 147 10.34 5.31 -5.60
C ALA A 147 10.82 4.82 -6.97
N MET A 148 10.44 5.49 -8.06
CA MET A 148 10.87 5.12 -9.42
C MET A 148 12.38 5.25 -9.61
N GLU A 149 13.02 6.31 -9.11
CA GLU A 149 14.49 6.45 -9.15
C GLU A 149 15.18 5.35 -8.35
N TYR A 150 14.66 5.04 -7.15
CA TYR A 150 15.20 3.96 -6.34
C TYR A 150 15.04 2.58 -6.99
N ILE A 151 13.88 2.27 -7.60
CA ILE A 151 13.67 1.01 -8.31
C ILE A 151 14.69 0.84 -9.43
N GLN A 152 14.90 1.91 -10.22
CA GLN A 152 15.86 1.93 -11.33
C GLN A 152 17.29 1.70 -10.85
N LYS A 153 17.67 2.37 -9.75
CA LYS A 153 19.03 2.38 -9.22
C LYS A 153 19.38 1.09 -8.46
N GLU A 154 18.52 0.66 -7.54
CA GLU A 154 18.82 -0.38 -6.56
C GLU A 154 18.25 -1.76 -6.92
N THR A 155 17.32 -1.80 -7.88
CA THR A 155 16.62 -3.02 -8.33
C THR A 155 16.12 -3.86 -7.13
N PRO A 156 15.24 -3.30 -6.26
CA PRO A 156 14.71 -4.01 -5.12
C PRO A 156 13.81 -5.17 -5.55
N ARG A 157 13.57 -6.12 -4.64
CA ARG A 157 12.65 -7.25 -4.83
C ARG A 157 11.30 -7.03 -4.19
N VAL A 158 11.22 -6.14 -3.20
CA VAL A 158 10.00 -5.72 -2.52
C VAL A 158 10.04 -4.21 -2.37
N ILE A 159 8.99 -3.52 -2.82
CA ILE A 159 8.84 -2.09 -2.59
C ILE A 159 7.45 -1.82 -2.03
N TYR A 160 7.40 -1.01 -0.98
CA TYR A 160 6.17 -0.53 -0.39
C TYR A 160 6.00 0.95 -0.74
N ILE A 161 4.89 1.30 -1.39
CA ILE A 161 4.59 2.68 -1.77
C ILE A 161 3.27 3.06 -1.11
N SER A 162 3.25 4.12 -0.32
CA SER A 162 2.03 4.65 0.31
C SER A 162 1.80 6.10 -0.07
N PHE A 163 0.61 6.36 -0.59
CA PHE A 163 0.10 7.67 -0.97
C PHE A 163 -0.95 8.14 0.03
N ASP A 164 -1.18 9.45 0.10
CA ASP A 164 -1.99 10.03 1.17
C ASP A 164 -3.04 11.05 0.69
N ALA A 165 -2.89 11.64 -0.50
CA ALA A 165 -3.70 12.80 -0.90
C ALA A 165 -5.22 12.54 -0.91
N THR A 166 -5.66 11.30 -1.17
CA THR A 166 -7.09 10.93 -1.09
C THR A 166 -7.63 11.00 0.33
N ASP A 167 -6.82 10.71 1.35
CA ASP A 167 -7.25 10.78 2.74
C ASP A 167 -7.44 12.23 3.17
N ASP A 168 -6.41 13.05 2.97
CA ASP A 168 -6.41 14.45 3.33
C ASP A 168 -7.49 15.28 2.59
N TYR A 169 -7.69 15.06 1.29
CA TYR A 169 -8.75 15.78 0.57
C TYR A 169 -10.15 15.36 0.99
N ALA A 170 -10.32 14.11 1.41
CA ALA A 170 -11.59 13.67 1.97
C ALA A 170 -11.83 14.31 3.35
N HIS A 171 -10.82 14.42 4.21
CA HIS A 171 -10.94 15.19 5.47
C HIS A 171 -11.34 16.66 5.25
N GLN A 172 -10.89 17.27 4.16
CA GLN A 172 -11.25 18.64 3.81
C GLN A 172 -12.60 18.78 3.08
N GLY A 173 -13.30 17.68 2.79
CA GLY A 173 -14.54 17.69 2.00
C GLY A 173 -14.34 18.12 0.55
N LYS A 174 -13.12 18.08 0.02
CA LYS A 174 -12.79 18.52 -1.35
C LYS A 174 -12.95 17.36 -2.33
N TYR A 175 -14.21 17.04 -2.65
CA TYR A 175 -14.56 15.88 -3.45
C TYR A 175 -13.94 15.89 -4.86
N ASP A 176 -13.85 17.05 -5.50
CA ASP A 176 -13.17 17.23 -6.79
C ASP A 176 -11.68 16.88 -6.72
N ARG A 177 -10.99 17.33 -5.66
CA ARG A 177 -9.57 17.03 -5.43
C ARG A 177 -9.34 15.58 -5.01
N TYR A 178 -10.26 15.01 -4.23
CA TYR A 178 -10.27 13.58 -3.92
C TYR A 178 -10.30 12.72 -5.19
N LEU A 179 -11.22 13.03 -6.11
CA LEU A 179 -11.31 12.33 -7.40
C LEU A 179 -10.08 12.56 -8.28
N THR A 180 -9.54 13.78 -8.27
CA THR A 180 -8.32 14.12 -9.01
C THR A 180 -7.12 13.33 -8.47
N ALA A 181 -6.96 13.26 -7.15
CA ALA A 181 -5.90 12.49 -6.50
C ALA A 181 -6.00 10.99 -6.83
N ALA A 182 -7.20 10.41 -6.74
CA ALA A 182 -7.43 9.01 -7.10
C ALA A 182 -7.06 8.72 -8.57
N ASN A 183 -7.39 9.64 -9.50
CA ASN A 183 -7.03 9.51 -10.91
C ASN A 183 -5.51 9.62 -11.15
N VAL A 184 -4.84 10.55 -10.47
CA VAL A 184 -3.38 10.72 -10.56
C VAL A 184 -2.65 9.50 -10.00
N GLN A 185 -3.06 8.99 -8.85
CA GLN A 185 -2.50 7.79 -8.23
C GLN A 185 -2.74 6.55 -9.11
N ASP A 186 -3.89 6.43 -9.77
CA ASP A 186 -4.13 5.39 -10.78
C ASP A 186 -3.13 5.47 -11.95
N GLY A 187 -2.84 6.67 -12.45
CA GLY A 187 -1.80 6.88 -13.46
C GLY A 187 -0.38 6.58 -12.96
N PHE A 188 -0.10 6.76 -11.66
CA PHE A 188 1.17 6.32 -11.08
C PHE A 188 1.29 4.79 -11.07
N MET A 189 0.21 4.08 -10.71
CA MET A 189 0.18 2.62 -10.77
C MET A 189 0.39 2.10 -12.19
N GLU A 190 -0.24 2.73 -13.19
CA GLU A 190 -0.05 2.42 -14.60
C GLU A 190 1.41 2.55 -15.01
N LYS A 191 2.01 3.73 -14.77
CA LYS A 191 3.41 4.02 -15.12
C LYS A 191 4.39 3.05 -14.45
N LEU A 192 4.17 2.74 -13.18
CA LEU A 192 4.97 1.75 -12.45
C LEU A 192 4.85 0.37 -13.11
N TRP A 193 3.62 -0.08 -13.37
CA TRP A 193 3.37 -1.40 -13.95
C TRP A 193 3.97 -1.54 -15.35
N GLU A 194 3.74 -0.57 -16.23
CA GLU A 194 4.31 -0.56 -17.59
C GLU A 194 5.84 -0.58 -17.54
N TRP A 195 6.44 0.22 -16.67
CA TRP A 195 7.88 0.23 -16.49
C TRP A 195 8.39 -1.14 -16.03
N LEU A 196 7.77 -1.75 -15.01
CA LEU A 196 8.13 -3.08 -14.53
C LEU A 196 8.00 -4.15 -15.63
N GLN A 197 6.91 -4.13 -16.40
CA GLN A 197 6.72 -5.07 -17.51
C GLN A 197 7.65 -4.82 -18.70
N SER A 198 8.27 -3.64 -18.80
CA SER A 198 9.30 -3.34 -19.81
C SER A 198 10.70 -3.84 -19.44
N ARG A 199 10.91 -4.39 -18.23
CA ARG A 199 12.24 -4.76 -17.71
C ARG A 199 12.35 -6.27 -17.51
N PRO A 200 13.32 -6.98 -18.11
CA PRO A 200 13.45 -8.45 -18.00
C PRO A 200 13.56 -8.99 -16.56
N PHE A 201 14.06 -8.19 -15.63
CA PHE A 201 14.15 -8.54 -14.22
C PHE A 201 12.77 -8.65 -13.56
N TYR A 202 11.83 -7.76 -13.90
CA TYR A 202 10.50 -7.64 -13.27
C TYR A 202 9.35 -8.22 -14.11
N ARG A 203 9.48 -8.16 -15.44
CA ARG A 203 8.45 -8.61 -16.38
C ARG A 203 8.00 -10.02 -16.10
N ASN A 204 6.69 -10.21 -15.94
CA ASN A 204 6.06 -11.50 -15.62
C ASN A 204 6.65 -12.20 -14.37
N LYS A 205 7.24 -11.43 -13.45
CA LYS A 205 7.83 -11.91 -12.18
C LYS A 205 7.43 -11.05 -10.98
N THR A 206 6.60 -10.03 -11.20
CA THR A 206 6.16 -9.08 -10.18
C THR A 206 4.67 -9.20 -9.95
N THR A 207 4.29 -9.23 -8.67
CA THR A 207 2.91 -9.07 -8.21
C THR A 207 2.71 -7.64 -7.73
N LEU A 208 1.63 -7.01 -8.20
CA LEU A 208 1.11 -5.74 -7.70
C LEU A 208 -0.07 -6.04 -6.77
N MET A 209 0.00 -5.56 -5.53
CA MET A 209 -1.06 -5.65 -4.53
C MET A 209 -1.38 -4.24 -4.04
N VAL A 210 -2.64 -3.82 -4.12
CA VAL A 210 -3.10 -2.47 -3.80
C VAL A 210 -4.30 -2.55 -2.87
N THR A 211 -4.31 -1.73 -1.81
CA THR A 211 -5.36 -1.70 -0.79
C THR A 211 -5.38 -0.33 -0.11
N THR A 212 -6.36 -0.10 0.77
CA THR A 212 -6.35 0.97 1.77
C THR A 212 -6.19 0.40 3.18
N ASP A 213 -5.72 1.24 4.10
CA ASP A 213 -5.57 1.02 5.54
C ASP A 213 -6.87 1.15 6.32
N HIS A 214 -7.80 1.97 5.84
CA HIS A 214 -9.16 2.07 6.36
C HIS A 214 -10.17 2.47 5.29
N GLY A 215 -11.44 2.35 5.66
CA GLY A 215 -12.59 2.82 4.90
C GLY A 215 -12.99 4.24 5.30
N ARG A 216 -14.14 4.68 4.78
CA ARG A 216 -14.77 5.97 5.08
C ARG A 216 -16.27 5.79 5.23
N GLY A 217 -16.92 6.76 5.86
CA GLY A 217 -18.38 6.76 6.00
C GLY A 217 -19.13 6.93 4.69
N GLU A 218 -20.44 6.72 4.72
CA GLU A 218 -21.35 6.94 3.59
C GLU A 218 -22.09 8.29 3.71
N GLY A 219 -22.58 8.81 2.58
CA GLY A 219 -23.31 10.09 2.54
C GLY A 219 -22.46 11.23 3.10
N ASP A 220 -23.01 12.03 4.00
CA ASP A 220 -22.32 13.17 4.61
C ASP A 220 -21.14 12.77 5.53
N LYS A 221 -21.01 11.47 5.87
CA LYS A 221 -19.90 10.96 6.69
C LYS A 221 -18.66 10.54 5.87
N TRP A 222 -18.66 10.70 4.55
CA TRP A 222 -17.53 10.30 3.69
C TRP A 222 -16.21 11.03 4.03
N THR A 223 -16.30 12.21 4.65
CA THR A 223 -15.13 12.98 5.11
C THR A 223 -14.51 12.43 6.39
N SER A 224 -15.12 11.43 7.01
CA SER A 224 -14.76 10.89 8.32
C SER A 224 -14.48 9.39 8.27
N HIS A 225 -13.75 8.94 9.29
CA HIS A 225 -13.43 7.54 9.57
C HIS A 225 -13.30 7.35 11.10
N GLY A 226 -12.92 6.16 11.53
CA GLY A 226 -12.83 5.78 12.94
C GLY A 226 -14.01 4.93 13.43
N SER A 227 -13.85 4.34 14.61
CA SER A 227 -14.76 3.37 15.24
C SER A 227 -16.25 3.77 15.33
N SER A 228 -16.55 5.07 15.27
CA SER A 228 -17.90 5.62 15.33
C SER A 228 -18.54 5.89 13.95
N VAL A 229 -17.81 5.60 12.87
CA VAL A 229 -18.21 5.87 11.49
C VAL A 229 -18.52 4.55 10.79
N ASP A 230 -19.82 4.29 10.59
CA ASP A 230 -20.29 3.12 9.86
C ASP A 230 -19.64 3.02 8.47
N GLY A 231 -19.04 1.86 8.18
CA GLY A 231 -18.36 1.60 6.91
C GLY A 231 -16.87 1.94 6.91
N ALA A 232 -16.34 2.59 7.94
CA ALA A 232 -14.89 2.86 8.04
C ALA A 232 -14.05 1.57 8.23
N ASP A 233 -14.68 0.45 8.58
CA ASP A 233 -14.08 -0.89 8.61
C ASP A 233 -13.91 -1.52 7.22
N ARG A 234 -14.61 -1.00 6.19
CA ARG A 234 -14.69 -1.59 4.86
C ARG A 234 -13.58 -1.06 3.97
N VAL A 235 -12.68 -1.93 3.56
CA VAL A 235 -11.59 -1.62 2.62
C VAL A 235 -11.78 -2.41 1.31
N TRP A 236 -10.80 -2.34 0.42
CA TRP A 236 -10.78 -3.08 -0.83
C TRP A 236 -9.38 -3.61 -1.11
N LEU A 237 -9.30 -4.66 -1.92
CA LEU A 237 -8.04 -5.27 -2.31
C LEU A 237 -8.03 -5.50 -3.82
N ALA A 238 -6.95 -5.09 -4.49
CA ALA A 238 -6.69 -5.42 -5.88
C ALA A 238 -5.34 -6.14 -5.99
N VAL A 239 -5.31 -7.26 -6.72
CA VAL A 239 -4.09 -8.04 -6.92
C VAL A 239 -3.95 -8.43 -8.38
N MET A 240 -2.77 -8.25 -8.95
CA MET A 240 -2.44 -8.64 -10.33
C MET A 240 -0.99 -9.10 -10.40
N GLY A 241 -0.71 -10.12 -11.20
CA GLY A 241 0.64 -10.66 -11.33
C GLY A 241 0.64 -12.05 -11.97
N PRO A 242 1.82 -12.61 -12.28
CA PRO A 242 1.96 -13.91 -12.92
C PRO A 242 1.39 -15.05 -12.07
N ASP A 243 1.35 -14.88 -10.75
CA ASP A 243 0.89 -15.88 -9.79
C ASP A 243 -0.57 -15.69 -9.35
N THR A 244 -1.27 -14.69 -9.90
CA THR A 244 -2.67 -14.41 -9.61
C THR A 244 -3.54 -14.90 -10.77
N PRO A 245 -4.56 -15.74 -10.52
CA PRO A 245 -5.54 -16.09 -11.55
C PRO A 245 -6.36 -14.87 -11.94
N ASN A 246 -6.64 -14.67 -13.23
CA ASN A 246 -7.54 -13.62 -13.68
C ASN A 246 -8.97 -13.95 -13.22
N GLY A 247 -9.57 -13.07 -12.44
CA GLY A 247 -10.93 -13.25 -11.91
C GLY A 247 -11.78 -11.98 -11.94
N GLY A 248 -11.17 -10.82 -12.15
CA GLY A 248 -11.83 -9.52 -12.13
C GLY A 248 -12.52 -9.22 -10.81
N GLU A 249 -13.71 -8.63 -10.85
CA GLU A 249 -14.50 -8.41 -9.63
C GLU A 249 -14.94 -9.76 -9.03
N MET A 250 -14.30 -10.12 -7.92
CA MET A 250 -14.50 -11.40 -7.25
C MET A 250 -15.88 -11.48 -6.59
N ARG A 251 -16.48 -12.66 -6.59
CA ARG A 251 -17.82 -12.94 -6.04
C ARG A 251 -17.80 -14.28 -5.32
N ALA A 252 -18.76 -14.49 -4.42
CA ALA A 252 -18.99 -15.76 -3.74
C ALA A 252 -17.71 -16.36 -3.10
N HIS A 253 -16.92 -15.51 -2.46
CA HIS A 253 -15.74 -15.91 -1.70
C HIS A 253 -15.98 -15.70 -0.20
N PRO A 254 -15.28 -16.41 0.70
CA PRO A 254 -15.28 -16.10 2.13
C PRO A 254 -14.86 -14.65 2.39
N ALA A 255 -15.32 -14.05 3.48
CA ALA A 255 -14.89 -12.70 3.86
C ALA A 255 -13.37 -12.61 3.91
N VAL A 256 -12.81 -11.55 3.30
CA VAL A 256 -11.39 -11.26 3.33
C VAL A 256 -11.14 -10.23 4.43
N PHE A 257 -10.01 -10.36 5.13
CA PHE A 257 -9.62 -9.46 6.19
C PHE A 257 -8.22 -8.89 5.95
N SER A 258 -7.98 -7.64 6.33
CA SER A 258 -6.68 -6.98 6.12
C SER A 258 -5.53 -7.68 6.83
N ASN A 259 -5.81 -8.34 7.96
CA ASN A 259 -4.84 -9.17 8.67
C ASN A 259 -4.32 -10.38 7.84
N GLN A 260 -4.93 -10.72 6.71
CA GLN A 260 -4.47 -11.77 5.80
C GLN A 260 -3.40 -11.28 4.80
N PHE A 261 -3.17 -9.97 4.72
CA PHE A 261 -2.35 -9.38 3.66
C PHE A 261 -0.86 -9.68 3.85
N ALA A 262 -0.33 -9.58 5.08
CA ALA A 262 1.05 -9.94 5.40
C ALA A 262 1.43 -11.36 4.95
N ALA A 263 0.59 -12.35 5.29
CA ALA A 263 0.81 -13.73 4.87
C ALA A 263 0.69 -13.89 3.34
N SER A 264 -0.25 -13.19 2.70
CA SER A 264 -0.43 -13.23 1.24
C SER A 264 0.78 -12.67 0.49
N ILE A 265 1.35 -11.54 0.96
CA ILE A 265 2.56 -10.92 0.40
C ILE A 265 3.73 -11.91 0.43
N SER A 266 3.98 -12.54 1.57
CA SER A 266 5.07 -13.54 1.68
C SER A 266 4.82 -14.77 0.82
N ALA A 267 3.56 -15.22 0.73
CA ALA A 267 3.19 -16.38 -0.09
C ALA A 267 3.46 -16.15 -1.59
N PHE A 268 3.25 -14.95 -2.11
CA PHE A 268 3.63 -14.59 -3.49
C PHE A 268 5.14 -14.71 -3.73
N LEU A 269 5.95 -14.52 -2.70
CA LEU A 269 7.40 -14.67 -2.77
C LEU A 269 7.88 -16.10 -2.47
N GLY A 270 6.94 -17.03 -2.27
CA GLY A 270 7.23 -18.42 -1.92
C GLY A 270 7.82 -18.59 -0.53
N ILE A 271 7.58 -17.64 0.39
CA ILE A 271 8.04 -17.71 1.78
C ILE A 271 6.84 -17.86 2.72
N GLU A 272 6.97 -18.74 3.71
CA GLU A 272 6.04 -18.82 4.82
C GLU A 272 6.29 -17.69 5.82
N TYR A 273 5.27 -16.86 6.06
CA TYR A 273 5.36 -15.75 7.01
C TYR A 273 5.21 -16.28 8.44
N ASN A 274 6.25 -16.07 9.25
CA ASN A 274 6.25 -16.45 10.66
C ASN A 274 6.18 -15.21 11.55
N SER A 275 5.22 -15.20 12.47
CA SER A 275 5.04 -14.16 13.49
C SER A 275 4.93 -14.80 14.87
N ILE A 276 5.30 -14.06 15.91
CA ILE A 276 5.17 -14.50 17.31
C ILE A 276 3.68 -14.59 17.69
N HIS A 277 2.84 -13.75 17.09
CA HIS A 277 1.39 -13.78 17.27
C HIS A 277 0.71 -14.47 16.09
N PRO A 278 -0.45 -15.12 16.30
CA PRO A 278 -1.27 -15.64 15.20
C PRO A 278 -1.62 -14.53 14.21
N VAL A 279 -1.45 -14.82 12.91
CA VAL A 279 -1.76 -13.91 11.80
C VAL A 279 -2.91 -14.47 10.96
N GLY A 280 -3.55 -13.61 10.15
CA GLY A 280 -4.51 -14.06 9.16
C GLY A 280 -3.87 -15.01 8.13
N GLU A 281 -4.56 -16.10 7.77
CA GLU A 281 -4.10 -17.01 6.72
C GLU A 281 -4.03 -16.28 5.37
N ALA A 282 -3.04 -16.63 4.54
CA ALA A 282 -2.94 -16.11 3.18
C ALA A 282 -4.23 -16.35 2.37
N ILE A 283 -4.63 -15.36 1.58
CA ILE A 283 -5.86 -15.41 0.78
C ILE A 283 -5.65 -16.42 -0.35
N LYS A 284 -6.25 -17.60 -0.25
CA LYS A 284 -5.98 -18.71 -1.18
C LYS A 284 -6.38 -18.40 -2.62
N SER A 285 -7.40 -17.57 -2.83
CA SER A 285 -7.93 -17.24 -4.16
C SER A 285 -7.01 -16.31 -4.97
N VAL A 286 -6.17 -15.49 -4.34
CA VAL A 286 -5.23 -14.60 -5.06
C VAL A 286 -3.97 -15.33 -5.53
N LEU A 287 -3.77 -16.57 -5.09
CA LEU A 287 -2.64 -17.43 -5.44
C LEU A 287 -3.09 -18.48 -6.47
N LYS A 288 -2.29 -18.69 -7.52
CA LYS A 288 -2.43 -19.85 -8.40
C LYS A 288 -2.22 -21.11 -7.56
N LYS A 289 -3.12 -22.09 -7.71
CA LYS A 289 -2.90 -23.43 -7.15
C LYS A 289 -1.59 -23.96 -7.72
N LYS A 290 -0.64 -24.30 -6.83
CA LYS A 290 0.55 -25.06 -7.23
C LYS A 290 0.05 -26.38 -7.82
N LYS A 291 0.46 -26.68 -9.06
CA LYS A 291 0.22 -27.97 -9.69
C LYS A 291 1.04 -29.04 -9.00
#